data_AF-A0A8J8DKK6-F1
#
_entry.id   AF-A0A8J8DKK6-F1
#
_cell.length_a   1.000
_cell.length_b   1.000
_cell.length_c   1.000
_cell.angle_alpha   90.00
_cell.angle_beta   90.00
_cell.angle_gamma   90.00
#
_symmetry.space_group_name_H-M   'P 1'
#
loop_
_entity.id
_entity.type
_entity.pdbx_description
1 polymer ?
#
loop_
_entity_poly.entity_id
_entity_poly.type
_entity_poly.pdbx_seq_one_letter_code
_entity_poly.pdbx_strand_id
1 'polypeptide(L)'
;MERHYTLKEAAKILGVTVKTLQNWDKQGKIRVVRTVGGRRRIPESEIKRILGIQEERKIIGYARVSSRTQKDDLNRQVQTIKEFAKEKGWDIEILKDIGSGLNEKRKNYQK
;
A
#
# COMPACT_ATOMS: atom_id res chain seq x y z
N MET A 1 -3.54 6.64 8.64
CA MET A 1 -3.99 5.96 9.87
C MET A 1 -4.75 4.71 9.46
N GLU A 2 -4.44 3.56 10.05
CA GLU A 2 -5.11 2.29 9.72
C GLU A 2 -6.49 2.21 10.41
N ARG A 3 -7.51 1.74 9.69
CA ARG A 3 -8.85 1.55 10.25
C ARG A 3 -8.87 0.36 11.20
N HIS A 4 -9.57 0.51 12.31
CA HIS A 4 -9.70 -0.50 13.35
C HIS A 4 -11.16 -0.88 13.55
N TYR A 5 -11.47 -2.16 13.42
CA TYR A 5 -12.82 -2.69 13.50
C TYR A 5 -13.13 -3.24 14.88
N THR A 6 -14.36 -3.05 15.33
CA THR A 6 -14.90 -3.80 16.48
C THR A 6 -15.02 -5.29 16.14
N LEU A 7 -15.10 -6.15 17.16
CA LEU A 7 -15.31 -7.58 16.94
C LEU A 7 -16.60 -7.87 16.17
N LYS A 8 -17.66 -7.08 16.38
CA LYS A 8 -18.94 -7.28 15.68
C LYS A 8 -18.82 -6.95 14.19
N GLU A 9 -18.13 -5.87 13.85
CA GLU A 9 -17.89 -5.50 12.46
C GLU A 9 -16.96 -6.51 11.77
N ALA A 10 -15.84 -6.87 12.41
CA ALA A 10 -14.91 -7.84 11.87
C ALA A 10 -15.56 -9.22 11.68
N ALA A 11 -16.42 -9.64 12.62
CA ALA A 11 -17.16 -10.90 12.51
C ALA A 11 -18.10 -10.90 11.29
N LYS A 12 -18.79 -9.77 11.05
CA LYS A 12 -19.64 -9.59 9.87
C LYS A 12 -18.84 -9.64 8.58
N ILE A 13 -17.67 -9.00 8.53
CA ILE A 13 -16.81 -8.95 7.34
C ILE A 13 -16.21 -10.34 7.03
N LEU A 14 -15.75 -11.05 8.06
CA LEU A 14 -15.08 -12.34 7.93
C LEU A 14 -16.05 -13.53 7.84
N GLY A 15 -17.37 -13.29 7.95
CA GLY A 15 -18.38 -14.35 7.90
C GLY A 15 -18.32 -15.33 9.08
N VAL A 16 -17.83 -14.90 10.24
CA VAL A 16 -17.68 -15.73 11.45
C VAL A 16 -18.44 -15.13 12.64
N THR A 17 -18.51 -15.87 13.74
CA THR A 17 -19.09 -15.35 14.98
C THR A 17 -18.08 -14.51 15.77
N VAL A 18 -18.57 -13.60 16.61
CA VAL A 18 -17.72 -12.85 17.57
C VAL A 18 -16.96 -13.81 18.50
N LYS A 19 -17.58 -14.94 18.87
CA LYS A 19 -16.95 -15.96 19.71
C LYS A 19 -15.76 -16.61 19.01
N THR A 20 -15.87 -16.88 17.71
CA THR A 20 -14.77 -17.39 16.89
C THR A 20 -13.57 -16.46 16.94
N LEU A 21 -13.78 -15.14 16.76
CA LEU A 21 -12.69 -14.16 16.82
C LEU A 21 -12.05 -14.06 18.21
N GLN A 22 -12.84 -14.15 19.28
CA GLN A 22 -12.30 -14.20 20.65
C GLN A 22 -11.46 -15.46 20.90
N ASN A 23 -11.86 -16.60 20.34
CA ASN A 23 -11.10 -17.84 20.43
C ASN A 23 -9.79 -17.74 19.62
N TRP A 24 -9.83 -17.14 18.44
CA TRP A 24 -8.63 -16.89 17.65
C TRP A 24 -7.64 -15.96 18.37
N ASP A 25 -8.12 -14.90 19.04
CA ASP A 25 -7.28 -14.01 19.86
C ASP A 25 -6.59 -14.79 20.99
N LYS A 26 -7.35 -15.63 21.72
CA LYS A 26 -6.79 -16.50 22.76
C LYS A 26 -5.77 -17.50 22.24
N GLN A 27 -5.95 -17.98 21.01
CA GLN A 27 -5.06 -18.93 20.34
C GLN A 27 -3.88 -18.24 19.62
N GLY A 28 -3.80 -16.91 19.61
CA GLY A 28 -2.77 -16.16 18.88
C GLY A 28 -2.88 -16.24 17.34
N LYS A 29 -4.04 -16.63 16.81
CA LYS A 29 -4.28 -16.81 15.36
C LYS A 29 -4.67 -15.52 14.63
N ILE A 30 -5.11 -14.51 15.38
CA ILE A 30 -5.52 -13.20 14.87
C ILE A 30 -4.81 -12.09 15.63
N ARG A 31 -4.37 -11.07 14.90
CA ARG A 31 -3.79 -9.85 15.49
C ARG A 31 -4.89 -8.93 16.00
N VAL A 32 -4.77 -8.51 17.26
CA VAL A 32 -5.74 -7.61 17.91
C VAL A 32 -5.00 -6.48 18.62
N VAL A 33 -5.48 -5.26 18.44
CA VAL A 33 -5.08 -4.09 19.21
C VAL A 33 -6.09 -3.89 20.34
N ARG A 34 -5.61 -3.55 21.54
CA ARG A 34 -6.48 -3.25 22.69
C ARG A 34 -6.49 -1.75 22.92
N THR A 35 -7.68 -1.18 23.09
CA THR A 35 -7.80 0.21 23.54
C THR A 35 -7.38 0.34 25.00
N VAL A 36 -7.19 1.57 25.49
CA VAL A 36 -6.91 1.85 26.92
C VAL A 36 -7.96 1.20 27.83
N GLY A 37 -9.23 1.18 27.42
CA GLY A 37 -10.32 0.48 28.12
C GLY A 37 -10.39 -1.04 27.89
N GLY A 38 -9.33 -1.68 27.38
CA GLY A 38 -9.23 -3.14 27.20
C GLY A 38 -10.10 -3.73 26.08
N ARG A 39 -10.77 -2.89 25.27
CA ARG A 39 -11.63 -3.37 24.19
C ARG A 39 -10.79 -3.84 23.00
N ARG A 40 -11.14 -5.00 22.45
CA ARG A 40 -10.50 -5.58 21.26
C ARG A 40 -10.87 -4.79 20.00
N ARG A 41 -9.86 -4.55 19.17
CA ARG A 41 -9.97 -3.96 17.84
C ARG A 41 -9.12 -4.75 16.86
N ILE A 42 -9.68 -5.10 15.72
CA ILE A 42 -8.97 -5.82 14.67
C ILE A 42 -8.55 -4.80 13.60
N PRO A 43 -7.25 -4.66 13.31
CA PRO A 43 -6.78 -3.74 12.27
C PRO A 43 -7.22 -4.22 10.88
N GLU A 44 -7.44 -3.28 9.96
CA GLU A 44 -7.88 -3.58 8.59
C GLU A 44 -6.92 -4.53 7.85
N SER A 45 -5.61 -4.36 8.04
CA SER A 45 -4.60 -5.25 7.45
C SER A 45 -4.79 -6.71 7.87
N GLU A 46 -5.24 -6.95 9.09
CA GLU A 46 -5.47 -8.30 9.60
C GLU A 46 -6.74 -8.91 8.99
N ILE A 47 -7.79 -8.11 8.79
CA ILE A 47 -8.99 -8.56 8.07
C ILE A 47 -8.61 -8.95 6.64
N LYS A 48 -7.86 -8.09 5.93
CA LYS A 48 -7.38 -8.36 4.57
C LYS A 48 -6.53 -9.62 4.51
N ARG A 49 -5.62 -9.81 5.48
CA ARG A 49 -4.80 -11.03 5.61
C ARG A 49 -5.66 -12.29 5.72
N ILE A 50 -6.68 -12.28 6.57
CA ILE A 50 -7.57 -13.44 6.79
C ILE A 50 -8.42 -13.72 5.55
N LEU A 51 -8.89 -12.67 4.86
CA LEU A 51 -9.62 -12.80 3.60
C LEU A 51 -8.73 -13.22 2.42
N GLY A 52 -7.41 -13.33 2.61
CA GLY A 52 -6.46 -13.59 1.52
C GLY A 52 -6.38 -12.47 0.51
N ILE A 53 -6.84 -11.26 0.85
CA ILE A 53 -6.72 -10.08 0.00
C ILE A 53 -5.26 -9.66 0.03
N GLN A 54 -4.52 -10.07 -0.99
CA GLN A 54 -3.21 -9.50 -1.27
C GLN A 54 -3.43 -8.14 -1.93
N GLU A 55 -3.00 -7.07 -1.26
CA GLU A 55 -2.84 -5.80 -1.96
C GLU A 55 -1.74 -5.99 -2.99
N GLU A 56 -2.09 -5.90 -4.27
CA GLU A 56 -1.11 -5.81 -5.35
C GLU A 56 -0.30 -4.53 -5.14
N ARG A 57 0.85 -4.67 -4.49
CA ARG A 57 1.79 -3.57 -4.33
C ARG A 57 2.58 -3.45 -5.62
N LYS A 58 2.29 -2.39 -6.38
CA LYS A 58 3.12 -1.99 -7.51
C LYS A 58 4.28 -1.16 -7.00
N ILE A 59 5.47 -1.44 -7.52
CA ILE A 59 6.64 -0.59 -7.31
C ILE A 59 6.63 0.46 -8.42
N ILE A 60 6.65 1.74 -8.03
CA ILE A 60 6.62 2.85 -8.99
C ILE A 60 8.01 3.49 -9.07
N GLY A 61 8.56 3.53 -10.29
CA GLY A 61 9.72 4.35 -10.61
C GLY A 61 9.28 5.72 -11.09
N TYR A 62 9.76 6.81 -10.48
CA TYR A 62 9.42 8.17 -10.90
C TYR A 62 10.65 8.92 -11.41
N ALA A 63 10.54 9.55 -12.58
CA ALA A 63 11.58 10.39 -13.15
C ALA A 63 11.01 11.72 -13.67
N ARG A 64 11.74 12.83 -13.51
CA ARG A 64 11.28 14.16 -13.91
C ARG A 64 12.40 15.07 -14.36
N VAL A 65 12.12 15.89 -15.37
CA VAL A 65 12.96 17.03 -15.79
C VAL A 65 12.16 18.33 -15.85
N SER A 66 12.84 19.47 -15.76
CA SER A 66 12.18 20.78 -15.69
C SER A 66 11.76 21.30 -17.07
N SER A 67 12.48 20.91 -18.12
CA SER A 67 12.24 21.35 -19.50
C SER A 67 12.20 20.18 -20.49
N ARG A 68 11.51 20.39 -21.62
CA ARG A 68 11.51 19.45 -22.76
C ARG A 68 12.89 19.30 -23.40
N THR A 69 13.75 20.30 -23.27
CA THR A 69 15.14 20.25 -23.77
C THR A 69 15.99 19.20 -23.05
N GLN A 70 15.58 18.78 -21.85
CA GLN A 70 16.26 17.76 -21.04
C GLN A 70 15.66 16.36 -21.24
N LYS A 71 15.01 16.11 -22.39
CA LYS A 71 14.37 14.83 -22.66
C LYS A 71 15.35 13.67 -22.63
N ASP A 72 16.59 13.89 -23.06
CA ASP A 72 17.62 12.85 -23.06
C ASP A 72 18.04 12.47 -21.63
N ASP A 73 18.14 13.45 -20.74
CA ASP A 73 18.39 13.20 -19.31
C ASP A 73 17.24 12.42 -18.67
N LEU A 74 15.99 12.75 -19.02
CA LEU A 74 14.83 12.00 -18.56
C LEU A 74 14.89 10.54 -19.00
N ASN A 75 15.27 10.28 -20.25
CA ASN A 75 15.42 8.92 -20.76
C ASN A 75 16.53 8.15 -20.04
N ARG A 76 17.67 8.80 -19.75
CA ARG A 76 18.76 8.21 -18.96
C ARG A 76 18.30 7.84 -17.55
N GLN A 77 17.60 8.74 -16.85
CA GLN A 77 17.04 8.46 -15.53
C GLN A 77 16.08 7.27 -15.54
N VAL A 78 15.17 7.23 -16.52
CA VAL A 78 14.25 6.09 -16.69
C VAL A 78 15.01 4.79 -16.90
N GLN A 79 16.05 4.80 -17.72
CA GLN A 79 16.85 3.62 -17.99
C GLN A 79 17.60 3.11 -16.75
N THR A 80 18.23 4.01 -15.99
CA THR A 80 18.90 3.67 -14.73
C THR A 80 17.92 3.04 -13.72
N ILE A 81 16.70 3.58 -13.61
CA ILE A 81 15.67 3.03 -12.72
C ILE A 81 15.27 1.60 -13.16
N LYS A 82 15.12 1.37 -14.47
CA LYS A 82 14.80 0.04 -15.01
C LYS A 82 15.91 -0.98 -14.73
N GLU A 83 17.16 -0.59 -14.95
CA GLU A 83 18.31 -1.45 -14.73
C GLU A 83 18.40 -1.86 -13.26
N PHE A 84 18.30 -0.89 -12.35
CA PHE A 84 18.29 -1.15 -10.92
C PHE A 84 17.14 -2.08 -10.49
N ALA A 85 15.92 -1.84 -10.99
CA ALA A 85 14.79 -2.71 -10.70
C ALA A 85 14.98 -4.13 -11.24
N LYS A 86 15.53 -4.27 -12.45
CA LYS A 86 15.83 -5.57 -13.05
C LYS A 86 16.85 -6.34 -12.23
N GLU A 87 17.93 -5.71 -11.77
CA GLU A 87 18.93 -6.32 -10.90
C GLU A 87 18.34 -6.80 -9.56
N LYS A 88 17.35 -6.09 -9.04
CA LYS A 88 16.62 -6.47 -7.82
C LYS A 88 15.47 -7.44 -8.05
N GLY A 89 15.17 -7.80 -9.30
CA GLY A 89 14.03 -8.66 -9.65
C GLY A 89 12.66 -8.02 -9.36
N TRP A 90 12.58 -6.70 -9.41
CA TRP A 90 11.34 -5.95 -9.14
C TRP A 90 10.56 -5.70 -10.43
N ASP A 91 9.26 -5.99 -10.39
CA ASP A 91 8.33 -5.52 -11.41
C ASP A 91 7.94 -4.07 -11.11
N ILE A 92 8.26 -3.16 -12.02
CA ILE A 92 8.10 -1.71 -11.81
C ILE A 92 7.28 -1.03 -12.91
N GLU A 93 6.37 -0.14 -12.53
CA GLU A 93 5.73 0.80 -13.45
C GLU A 93 6.46 2.14 -13.39
N ILE A 94 6.81 2.71 -14.55
CA ILE A 94 7.54 3.98 -14.61
C ILE A 94 6.61 5.13 -14.97
N LEU A 95 6.59 6.12 -14.09
CA LEU A 95 5.94 7.41 -14.28
C LEU A 95 6.98 8.47 -14.62
N LYS A 96 6.66 9.32 -15.60
CA LYS A 96 7.57 10.36 -16.08
C LYS A 96 6.86 11.68 -16.33
N ASP A 97 7.44 12.77 -15.85
CA ASP A 97 6.89 14.12 -16.05
C ASP A 97 7.94 15.07 -16.62
N ILE A 98 7.45 16.07 -17.37
CA ILE A 98 8.25 17.22 -17.82
C ILE A 98 7.53 18.48 -17.36
N GLY A 99 8.24 19.33 -16.63
CA GLY A 99 7.74 20.64 -16.24
C GLY A 99 8.43 21.19 -15.00
N SER A 100 8.59 22.51 -14.96
CA SER A 100 9.19 23.25 -13.85
C SER A 100 8.18 23.50 -12.70
N GLY A 101 8.71 23.89 -11.54
CA GLY A 101 7.92 24.23 -10.35
C GLY A 101 7.29 23.04 -9.62
N LEU A 102 6.35 23.31 -8.72
CA LEU A 102 5.41 22.34 -8.13
C LEU A 102 4.05 22.55 -8.81
N ASN A 103 3.43 21.49 -9.33
CA ASN A 103 2.15 21.58 -10.02
C ASN A 103 1.36 20.30 -9.76
N GLU A 104 0.28 20.44 -9.00
CA GLU A 104 -0.56 19.35 -8.53
C GLU A 104 -1.51 18.82 -9.60
N LYS A 105 -1.67 19.54 -10.72
CA LYS A 105 -2.49 19.14 -11.87
C LYS A 105 -1.71 18.33 -12.90
N ARG A 106 -0.45 17.96 -12.61
CA ARG A 106 0.35 17.14 -13.54
C ARG A 106 -0.19 15.72 -13.62
N LYS A 107 -0.07 15.16 -14.82
CA LYS A 107 -0.64 13.86 -15.19
C LYS A 107 -0.28 12.72 -14.23
N ASN A 108 0.98 12.63 -13.79
CA ASN A 108 1.42 11.55 -12.92
C ASN A 108 1.56 11.95 -11.44
N TYR A 109 1.21 13.19 -11.07
CA TYR A 109 1.31 13.65 -9.67
C TYR A 109 0.17 13.11 -8.79
N GLN A 110 -1.01 12.87 -9.37
CA GLN A 110 -2.19 12.35 -8.66
C GLN A 110 -2.39 10.84 -8.85
N LYS A 111 -1.42 10.16 -9.45
CA LYS A 111 -1.49 8.74 -9.81
C LYS A 111 -0.86 7.90 -8.70
#